data_AF-A0A5A9EZ43-F1
#
_entry.id   AF-A0A5A9EZ43-F1
#
_cell.length_a   1.000
_cell.length_b   1.000
_cell.length_c   1.000
_cell.angle_alpha   90.00
_cell.angle_beta   90.00
_cell.angle_gamma   90.00
#
_symmetry.space_group_name_H-M   'P 1'
#
loop_
_entity.id
_entity.type
_entity.pdbx_description
1 polymer ?
#
loop_
_entity_poly.entity_id
_entity_poly.type
_entity_poly.pdbx_seq_one_letter_code
_entity_poly.pdbx_strand_id
1 'polypeptide(L)'
;MDTIGILNGAAGRIRTRLGRTLSSLAASLALGLGLGLPAAILPAQAQQPAAAVVDGKVATDTGPVHLTILYTQGTTDLDETAGRGGMARLAGTIRQERAAHPNLLVLHGGQTLAPSVLAFYDQGAHIIDLLNGMTIDAMAALNREFHHGDDRLSARAFEAGFPIVTTNTVDRATGRTPDGLEDAVVLSAGPLRIGVMAATPVLTRETTRAQRTEFRDPVPALTAKAAALRADGVDLVVAMTGYAGDTHRSVLAARPADIVLYQDRNRPFAVDYDGRFLSATVGPQAAWVLALDLTVERRTGPDGKPQVSWTPAPRLIDSAAVPPDPAALIQAKTYAARLDTMLRMEVGRLTAPLDTRKEALRTGENAFANAVVDTLRETLDADVALINGGGIRGDRQYPADALLTRRDIYSELPFHDVGVVLDITGQQLWEAVESGVSAVEQLQGRFPHLSNARAEIDLTRPPGQRLRSLSVGGNPVGRSTRYRLATSSFLAAGGDGYGVLAGVPRLVEDRNSEFISTQMIDQIARSGEFVPRLDGRMTVRR
;
A
#
# COMPACT_ATOMS: atom_id res chain seq x y z
N MET A 1 -5.08 61.12 -3.05
CA MET A 1 -6.14 60.97 -2.06
C MET A 1 -6.03 59.57 -1.49
N ASP A 2 -5.31 59.24 -0.43
CA ASP A 2 -4.27 59.85 0.39
C ASP A 2 -3.71 58.63 1.17
N THR A 3 -2.50 58.18 0.84
CA THR A 3 -1.25 58.34 1.62
C THR A 3 -1.12 57.55 2.94
N ILE A 4 -0.12 56.65 2.94
CA ILE A 4 0.97 56.47 3.95
C ILE A 4 0.60 55.72 5.26
N GLY A 5 1.39 54.78 5.80
CA GLY A 5 2.77 54.43 5.46
C GLY A 5 3.36 53.24 6.22
N ILE A 6 4.50 52.81 5.67
CA ILE A 6 5.51 51.88 6.20
C ILE A 6 6.33 52.61 7.28
N LEU A 7 6.77 51.92 8.35
CA LEU A 7 8.06 52.21 8.97
C LEU A 7 8.66 51.01 9.75
N ASN A 8 9.98 50.90 9.57
CA ASN A 8 10.95 49.91 10.02
C ASN A 8 11.17 49.81 11.54
N GLY A 9 11.64 48.62 11.95
CA GLY A 9 12.94 48.47 12.62
C GLY A 9 12.97 48.46 14.16
N ALA A 10 13.48 47.38 14.74
CA ALA A 10 14.77 47.38 15.46
C ALA A 10 14.97 46.10 16.29
N ALA A 11 16.21 45.62 16.24
CA ALA A 11 16.74 44.50 16.99
C ALA A 11 16.83 44.78 18.50
N GLY A 12 16.55 43.76 19.31
CA GLY A 12 16.80 43.76 20.75
C GLY A 12 17.34 42.41 21.21
N ARG A 13 18.68 42.30 21.29
CA ARG A 13 19.40 41.22 21.95
C ARG A 13 19.08 41.20 23.45
N ILE A 14 18.75 40.05 24.02
CA ILE A 14 18.87 39.82 25.47
C ILE A 14 19.85 38.69 25.70
N ARG A 15 21.00 39.05 26.30
CA ARG A 15 22.06 38.19 26.80
C ARG A 15 21.75 37.80 28.25
N THR A 16 21.82 36.50 28.51
CA THR A 16 22.44 35.82 29.67
C THR A 16 22.32 36.44 31.07
N ARG A 17 21.78 35.65 32.01
CA ARG A 17 22.34 35.54 33.37
C ARG A 17 22.42 34.07 33.81
N LEU A 18 23.66 33.59 33.92
CA LEU A 18 24.05 32.47 34.76
C LEU A 18 24.15 32.94 36.22
N GLY A 19 23.86 32.05 37.16
CA GLY A 19 24.60 32.02 38.43
C GLY A 19 23.81 31.61 39.68
N ARG A 20 24.03 30.36 40.11
CA ARG A 20 24.29 29.89 41.51
C ARG A 20 23.12 30.04 42.53
N THR A 21 22.80 29.09 43.44
CA THR A 21 23.56 28.05 44.15
C THR A 21 22.59 27.11 44.92
N LEU A 22 22.95 25.82 44.98
CA LEU A 22 22.96 24.84 46.10
C LEU A 22 21.99 24.99 47.29
N SER A 23 21.27 23.90 47.62
CA SER A 23 21.23 23.21 48.95
C SER A 23 19.97 22.30 49.04
N SER A 24 20.11 20.98 48.88
CA SER A 24 20.17 19.95 49.95
C SER A 24 18.84 19.65 50.66
N LEU A 25 18.31 18.43 50.48
CA LEU A 25 17.65 17.68 51.56
C LEU A 25 17.63 16.18 51.23
N ALA A 26 18.59 15.48 51.84
CA ALA A 26 18.54 14.06 52.09
C ALA A 26 17.79 13.85 53.41
N ALA A 27 16.88 12.88 53.47
CA ALA A 27 16.38 12.33 54.71
C ALA A 27 16.34 10.81 54.61
N SER A 28 17.33 10.21 55.26
CA SER A 28 17.50 8.79 55.51
C SER A 28 16.46 8.31 56.52
N LEU A 29 15.92 7.10 56.34
CA LEU A 29 15.49 6.27 57.46
C LEU A 29 16.06 4.87 57.29
N ALA A 30 17.04 4.56 58.14
CA ALA A 30 17.53 3.22 58.39
C ALA A 30 17.14 2.86 59.83
N LEU A 31 16.53 1.70 60.01
CA LEU A 31 16.63 0.92 61.24
C LEU A 31 16.71 -0.55 60.84
N GLY A 32 17.79 -1.20 61.27
CA GLY A 32 18.08 -2.61 60.99
C GLY A 32 17.87 -3.52 62.19
N LEU A 33 18.49 -4.70 62.05
CA LEU A 33 18.63 -5.86 62.96
C LEU A 33 17.48 -6.86 62.92
N GLY A 34 17.68 -8.16 62.67
CA GLY A 34 18.93 -8.90 62.46
C GLY A 34 18.73 -10.40 62.23
N LEU A 35 19.81 -11.03 61.74
CA LEU A 35 20.32 -12.38 62.01
C LEU A 35 19.44 -13.63 61.79
N GLY A 36 19.83 -14.42 60.80
CA GLY A 36 19.44 -15.83 60.65
C GLY A 36 20.08 -16.47 59.40
N LEU A 37 21.36 -16.86 59.49
CA LEU A 37 22.06 -17.71 58.51
C LEU A 37 21.63 -19.18 58.69
N PRO A 38 21.41 -19.92 57.59
CA PRO A 38 21.80 -21.32 57.55
C PRO A 38 22.79 -21.60 56.42
N ALA A 39 23.68 -22.55 56.73
CA ALA A 39 24.80 -23.07 55.98
C ALA A 39 24.60 -23.20 54.46
N ALA A 40 25.56 -22.65 53.71
CA ALA A 40 25.77 -22.95 52.31
C ALA A 40 26.22 -24.43 52.17
N ILE A 41 25.42 -25.21 51.44
CA ILE A 41 25.82 -26.51 50.92
C ILE A 41 26.69 -26.23 49.69
N LEU A 42 27.97 -26.60 49.76
CA LEU A 42 28.91 -26.60 48.64
C LEU A 42 28.38 -27.52 47.53
N PRO A 43 28.31 -27.07 46.26
CA PRO A 43 28.00 -27.97 45.16
C PRO A 43 29.20 -28.89 44.87
N ALA A 44 28.89 -30.16 44.58
CA ALA A 44 29.86 -31.14 44.10
C ALA A 44 30.58 -30.61 42.85
N GLN A 45 31.90 -30.78 42.83
CA GLN A 45 32.76 -30.44 41.70
C GLN A 45 32.29 -31.19 40.43
N ALA A 46 31.70 -30.46 39.49
CA ALA A 46 31.64 -30.88 38.10
C ALA A 46 33.02 -30.62 37.48
N GLN A 47 33.68 -31.68 37.04
CA GLN A 47 34.92 -31.61 36.25
C GLN A 47 34.72 -30.72 35.03
N GLN A 48 35.41 -29.58 35.01
CA GLN A 48 35.62 -28.79 33.79
C GLN A 48 36.42 -29.64 32.79
N PRO A 49 36.03 -29.72 31.51
CA PRO A 49 36.94 -30.21 30.49
C PRO A 49 38.12 -29.23 30.40
N ALA A 50 39.34 -29.77 30.47
CA ALA A 50 40.57 -29.01 30.42
C ALA A 50 40.63 -28.20 29.11
N ALA A 51 40.69 -26.87 29.23
CA ALA A 51 41.04 -26.00 28.13
C ALA A 51 42.53 -26.18 27.83
N ALA A 52 42.86 -26.75 26.67
CA ALA A 52 44.21 -26.73 26.14
C ALA A 52 44.52 -25.31 25.67
N VAL A 53 45.47 -24.66 26.34
CA VAL A 53 46.02 -23.37 25.92
C VAL A 53 47.10 -23.63 24.88
N VAL A 54 46.84 -23.25 23.64
CA VAL A 54 47.85 -22.95 22.63
C VAL A 54 47.40 -21.65 21.95
N ASP A 55 48.23 -20.61 22.05
CA ASP A 55 48.10 -19.30 21.41
C ASP A 55 46.82 -18.48 21.64
N GLY A 56 46.64 -17.96 22.86
CA GLY A 56 46.18 -16.56 23.10
C GLY A 56 44.84 -16.06 22.53
N LYS A 57 44.00 -16.88 21.91
CA LYS A 57 42.63 -16.53 21.49
C LYS A 57 41.68 -17.64 21.89
N VAL A 58 40.84 -17.36 22.89
CA VAL A 58 39.69 -18.21 23.21
C VAL A 58 38.67 -18.03 22.09
N ALA A 59 38.68 -18.94 21.11
CA ALA A 59 37.57 -19.08 20.18
C ALA A 59 36.39 -19.68 20.95
N THR A 60 35.38 -18.86 21.23
CA THR A 60 34.13 -19.34 21.83
C THR A 60 33.29 -19.97 20.72
N ASP A 61 33.43 -21.29 20.55
CA ASP A 61 32.45 -22.09 19.82
C ASP A 61 31.13 -22.06 20.61
N THR A 62 30.28 -21.06 20.32
CA THR A 62 28.91 -21.07 20.82
C THR A 62 28.18 -22.08 19.97
N GLY A 63 27.81 -23.22 20.57
CA GLY A 63 27.07 -24.29 19.88
C GLY A 63 25.81 -23.79 19.15
N PRO A 64 25.09 -24.67 18.43
CA PRO A 64 24.04 -24.28 17.50
C PRO A 64 23.03 -23.31 18.12
N VAL A 65 22.81 -22.17 17.46
CA VAL A 65 21.83 -21.15 17.85
C VAL A 65 20.59 -21.34 16.99
N HIS A 66 19.44 -21.54 17.63
CA HIS A 66 18.16 -21.58 16.93
C HIS A 66 17.61 -20.16 16.78
N LEU A 67 17.17 -19.81 15.57
CA LEU A 67 16.54 -18.55 15.18
C LEU A 67 15.28 -18.87 14.40
N THR A 68 14.15 -18.23 14.71
CA THR A 68 12.95 -18.30 13.88
C THR A 68 12.72 -16.96 13.20
N ILE A 69 12.54 -16.95 11.87
CA ILE A 69 12.06 -15.79 11.13
C ILE A 69 10.60 -16.04 10.75
N LEU A 70 9.68 -15.28 11.33
CA LEU A 70 8.30 -15.20 10.88
C LEU A 70 8.16 -14.19 9.76
N TYR A 71 7.44 -14.57 8.72
CA TYR A 71 7.19 -13.73 7.55
C TYR A 71 5.72 -13.74 7.15
N THR A 72 5.19 -12.55 6.93
CA THR A 72 3.88 -12.31 6.30
C THR A 72 3.96 -11.08 5.40
N GLN A 73 2.93 -10.85 4.59
CA GLN A 73 2.88 -9.73 3.65
C GLN A 73 1.44 -9.36 3.30
N GLY A 74 1.24 -8.17 2.75
CA GLY A 74 -0.04 -7.78 2.14
C GLY A 74 -1.23 -7.88 3.08
N THR A 75 -1.11 -7.37 4.31
CA THR A 75 -2.15 -7.44 5.35
C THR A 75 -2.98 -6.17 5.36
N THR A 76 -4.05 -6.12 4.57
CA THR A 76 -4.94 -4.95 4.49
C THR A 76 -6.27 -5.17 5.20
N ASP A 77 -6.65 -6.44 5.40
CA ASP A 77 -7.95 -6.81 5.91
C ASP A 77 -7.96 -6.75 7.45
N LEU A 78 -8.95 -6.05 8.00
CA LEU A 78 -9.15 -5.95 9.44
C LEU A 78 -9.69 -7.26 10.03
N ASP A 79 -10.66 -7.84 9.33
CA ASP A 79 -11.39 -9.04 9.73
C ASP A 79 -10.84 -10.30 9.05
N GLU A 80 -11.16 -11.45 9.63
CA GLU A 80 -10.87 -12.75 9.05
C GLU A 80 -11.81 -13.08 7.87
N THR A 81 -11.32 -13.84 6.90
CA THR A 81 -12.13 -14.43 5.83
C THR A 81 -12.19 -15.94 6.03
N ALA A 82 -13.40 -16.50 6.18
CA ALA A 82 -13.62 -17.93 6.42
C ALA A 82 -12.75 -18.51 7.56
N GLY A 83 -12.59 -17.76 8.65
CA GLY A 83 -11.79 -18.15 9.81
C GLY A 83 -10.27 -18.03 9.62
N ARG A 84 -9.77 -17.41 8.55
CA ARG A 84 -8.35 -17.19 8.28
C ARG A 84 -8.01 -15.72 8.14
N GLY A 85 -6.78 -15.38 8.46
CA GLY A 85 -6.22 -14.06 8.25
C GLY A 85 -6.84 -12.99 9.13
N GLY A 86 -6.68 -11.74 8.70
CA GLY A 86 -7.06 -10.57 9.48
C GLY A 86 -6.08 -10.26 10.60
N MET A 87 -6.14 -9.03 11.10
CA MET A 87 -5.16 -8.48 12.04
C MET A 87 -5.12 -9.24 13.36
N ALA A 88 -6.28 -9.69 13.84
CA ALA A 88 -6.37 -10.40 15.12
C ALA A 88 -5.67 -11.77 15.10
N ARG A 89 -5.80 -12.54 14.01
CA ARG A 89 -5.14 -13.86 13.90
C ARG A 89 -3.67 -13.74 13.60
N LEU A 90 -3.26 -12.72 12.84
CA LEU A 90 -1.83 -12.41 12.69
C LEU A 90 -1.19 -12.13 14.05
N ALA A 91 -1.80 -11.25 14.85
CA ALA A 91 -1.33 -10.95 16.21
C ALA A 91 -1.30 -12.19 17.12
N GLY A 92 -2.34 -13.05 17.05
CA GLY A 92 -2.38 -14.32 17.76
C GLY A 92 -1.23 -15.25 17.35
N THR A 93 -0.96 -15.35 16.05
CA THR A 93 0.12 -16.19 15.49
C THR A 93 1.48 -15.71 15.95
N ILE A 94 1.74 -14.40 15.85
CA ILE A 94 3.00 -13.81 16.32
C ILE A 94 3.20 -14.08 17.82
N ARG A 95 2.15 -13.91 18.63
CA ARG A 95 2.23 -14.14 20.08
C ARG A 95 2.52 -15.60 20.43
N GLN A 96 1.83 -16.53 19.80
CA GLN A 96 2.02 -17.96 20.03
C GLN A 96 3.46 -18.37 19.69
N GLU A 97 3.98 -17.92 18.55
CA GLU A 97 5.33 -18.27 18.11
C GLU A 97 6.40 -17.57 18.96
N ARG A 98 6.22 -16.30 19.35
CA ARG A 98 7.13 -15.62 20.28
C ARG A 98 7.19 -16.32 21.64
N ALA A 99 6.11 -16.92 22.10
CA ALA A 99 6.09 -17.69 23.35
C ALA A 99 6.86 -19.03 23.23
N ALA A 100 6.90 -19.63 22.03
CA ALA A 100 7.58 -20.89 21.77
C ALA A 100 9.07 -20.72 21.39
N HIS A 101 9.44 -19.57 20.82
CA HIS A 101 10.76 -19.34 20.22
C HIS A 101 11.45 -18.09 20.81
N PRO A 102 12.51 -18.23 21.63
CA PRO A 102 13.13 -17.10 22.33
C PRO A 102 13.91 -16.15 21.39
N ASN A 103 14.46 -16.68 20.29
CA ASN A 103 15.16 -15.91 19.27
C ASN A 103 14.27 -15.85 18.03
N LEU A 104 13.27 -14.97 18.05
CA LEU A 104 12.31 -14.83 16.95
C LEU A 104 12.31 -13.40 16.41
N LEU A 105 12.40 -13.30 15.08
CA LEU A 105 12.21 -12.05 14.32
C LEU A 105 10.93 -12.12 13.49
N VAL A 106 10.14 -11.06 13.50
CA VAL A 106 8.93 -10.88 12.70
C VAL A 106 9.20 -9.88 11.59
N LEU A 107 9.24 -10.35 10.35
CA LEU A 107 9.46 -9.54 9.16
C LEU A 107 8.15 -9.39 8.37
N HIS A 108 7.77 -8.14 8.09
CA HIS A 108 6.58 -7.84 7.30
C HIS A 108 6.96 -7.39 5.89
N GLY A 109 6.56 -8.14 4.86
CA GLY A 109 6.93 -7.89 3.46
C GLY A 109 6.29 -6.67 2.79
N GLY A 110 5.62 -5.78 3.54
CA GLY A 110 4.95 -4.59 3.00
C GLY A 110 3.65 -4.92 2.24
N GLN A 111 3.27 -4.05 1.31
CA GLN A 111 1.99 -4.06 0.58
C GLN A 111 0.74 -3.89 1.46
N THR A 112 0.85 -3.15 2.56
CA THR A 112 -0.20 -3.10 3.59
C THR A 112 -0.80 -1.70 3.77
N LEU A 113 -0.05 -0.63 3.45
CA LEU A 113 -0.60 0.73 3.56
C LEU A 113 -1.63 1.05 2.46
N ALA A 114 -1.73 0.22 1.42
CA ALA A 114 -2.76 0.29 0.38
C ALA A 114 -2.88 -1.06 -0.37
N PRO A 115 -4.03 -1.37 -1.02
CA PRO A 115 -5.28 -0.61 -1.02
C PRO A 115 -6.17 -1.00 0.16
N SER A 116 -6.73 0.00 0.85
CA SER A 116 -7.79 -0.18 1.86
C SER A 116 -8.71 1.03 1.82
N VAL A 117 -10.03 0.83 1.97
CA VAL A 117 -10.99 1.94 2.03
C VAL A 117 -10.69 2.83 3.23
N LEU A 118 -10.25 2.28 4.35
CA LEU A 118 -9.83 3.08 5.49
C LEU A 118 -8.50 3.80 5.21
N ALA A 119 -7.56 3.14 4.50
CA ALA A 119 -6.31 3.76 4.08
C ALA A 119 -6.53 4.95 3.13
N PHE A 120 -7.62 4.96 2.35
CA PHE A 120 -8.00 6.15 1.59
C PHE A 120 -8.18 7.38 2.49
N TYR A 121 -8.78 7.20 3.67
CA TYR A 121 -9.06 8.30 4.58
C TYR A 121 -7.91 8.65 5.49
N ASP A 122 -7.29 7.63 6.10
CA ASP A 122 -6.27 7.84 7.11
C ASP A 122 -4.85 7.67 6.58
N GLN A 123 -4.69 7.36 5.29
CA GLN A 123 -3.40 7.19 4.61
C GLN A 123 -2.54 6.10 5.28
N GLY A 124 -3.17 5.01 5.72
CA GLY A 124 -2.51 3.83 6.32
C GLY A 124 -2.21 3.95 7.81
N ALA A 125 -2.72 4.98 8.50
CA ALA A 125 -2.46 5.18 9.93
C ALA A 125 -2.93 3.99 10.78
N HIS A 126 -4.13 3.49 10.51
CA HIS A 126 -4.70 2.34 11.22
C HIS A 126 -3.84 1.08 11.10
N ILE A 127 -3.20 0.86 9.94
CA ILE A 127 -2.31 -0.28 9.73
C ILE A 127 -1.10 -0.16 10.64
N ILE A 128 -0.44 1.01 10.66
CA ILE A 128 0.72 1.24 11.52
C ILE A 128 0.34 1.04 13.00
N ASP A 129 -0.80 1.59 13.42
CA ASP A 129 -1.30 1.43 14.80
C ASP A 129 -1.58 -0.03 15.16
N LEU A 130 -2.19 -0.82 14.25
CA LEU A 130 -2.42 -2.25 14.46
C LEU A 130 -1.10 -3.03 14.53
N LEU A 131 -0.16 -2.76 13.62
CA LEU A 131 1.14 -3.42 13.57
C LEU A 131 2.03 -3.06 14.77
N ASN A 132 1.92 -1.84 15.30
CA ASN A 132 2.60 -1.43 16.54
C ASN A 132 2.22 -2.33 17.72
N GLY A 133 0.97 -2.81 17.77
CA GLY A 133 0.50 -3.77 18.77
C GLY A 133 1.04 -5.20 18.60
N MET A 134 1.74 -5.50 17.50
CA MET A 134 2.17 -6.86 17.13
C MET A 134 3.67 -7.09 17.26
N THR A 135 4.47 -6.11 17.71
CA THR A 135 5.94 -6.22 17.83
C THR A 135 6.60 -6.68 16.52
N ILE A 136 6.33 -5.98 15.42
CA ILE A 136 7.04 -6.21 14.15
C ILE A 136 8.50 -5.77 14.33
N ASP A 137 9.46 -6.56 13.83
CA ASP A 137 10.89 -6.23 13.96
C ASP A 137 11.41 -5.43 12.76
N ALA A 138 10.87 -5.65 11.57
CA ALA A 138 11.08 -4.79 10.40
C ALA A 138 9.97 -4.97 9.36
N MET A 139 9.69 -3.92 8.60
CA MET A 139 8.75 -3.94 7.47
C MET A 139 9.40 -3.45 6.19
N ALA A 140 9.13 -4.10 5.04
CA ALA A 140 9.56 -3.61 3.73
C ALA A 140 8.67 -2.45 3.25
N ALA A 141 9.28 -1.40 2.70
CA ALA A 141 8.59 -0.39 1.90
C ALA A 141 8.54 -0.83 0.43
N LEU A 142 7.41 -1.38 -0.03
CA LEU A 142 7.19 -1.77 -1.42
C LEU A 142 6.24 -0.78 -2.11
N ASN A 143 5.82 -1.07 -3.34
CA ASN A 143 5.10 -0.09 -4.17
C ASN A 143 3.83 0.48 -3.52
N ARG A 144 3.11 -0.26 -2.66
CA ARG A 144 1.89 0.27 -2.02
C ARG A 144 2.17 1.18 -0.83
N GLU A 145 3.33 1.07 -0.18
CA GLU A 145 3.73 2.00 0.86
C GLU A 145 3.90 3.43 0.30
N PHE A 146 4.29 3.55 -0.96
CA PHE A 146 4.43 4.83 -1.67
C PHE A 146 3.12 5.36 -2.29
N HIS A 147 2.01 4.63 -2.19
CA HIS A 147 0.74 4.96 -2.85
C HIS A 147 0.24 6.37 -2.50
N HIS A 148 0.38 6.76 -1.23
CA HIS A 148 -0.08 8.03 -0.68
C HIS A 148 0.93 9.18 -0.81
N GLY A 149 2.06 8.95 -1.48
CA GLY A 149 3.13 9.93 -1.68
C GLY A 149 4.17 9.94 -0.57
N ASP A 150 5.30 10.61 -0.85
CA ASP A 150 6.51 10.59 -0.03
C ASP A 150 6.26 11.08 1.41
N ASP A 151 5.59 12.22 1.59
CA ASP A 151 5.33 12.81 2.91
C ASP A 151 4.45 11.92 3.80
N ARG A 152 3.49 11.23 3.20
CA ARG A 152 2.60 10.34 3.95
C ARG A 152 3.34 9.09 4.39
N LEU A 153 4.18 8.52 3.53
CA LEU A 153 5.04 7.41 3.91
C LEU A 153 6.01 7.80 5.03
N SER A 154 6.67 8.96 4.94
CA SER A 154 7.56 9.45 6.01
C SER A 154 6.80 9.62 7.33
N ALA A 155 5.59 10.21 7.32
CA ALA A 155 4.77 10.32 8.51
C ALA A 155 4.42 8.95 9.12
N ARG A 156 4.03 7.98 8.28
CA ARG A 156 3.76 6.59 8.72
C ARG A 156 5.00 5.92 9.30
N ALA A 157 6.17 6.18 8.75
CA ALA A 157 7.43 5.65 9.25
C ALA A 157 7.79 6.22 10.64
N PHE A 158 7.55 7.52 10.88
CA PHE A 158 7.73 8.13 12.21
C PHE A 158 6.69 7.68 13.25
N GLU A 159 5.52 7.23 12.82
CA GLU A 159 4.49 6.64 13.70
C GLU A 159 4.74 5.15 13.98
N ALA A 160 5.53 4.47 13.15
CA ALA A 160 5.86 3.07 13.31
C ALA A 160 6.82 2.86 14.48
N GLY A 161 6.48 1.92 15.37
CA GLY A 161 7.35 1.44 16.44
C GLY A 161 8.43 0.47 15.96
N PHE A 162 8.63 0.38 14.65
CA PHE A 162 9.53 -0.56 13.99
C PHE A 162 10.11 0.06 12.71
N PRO A 163 11.31 -0.35 12.28
CA PRO A 163 11.96 0.19 11.09
C PRO A 163 11.21 -0.23 9.81
N ILE A 164 10.97 0.75 8.93
CA ILE A 164 10.50 0.52 7.57
C ILE A 164 11.69 0.64 6.61
N VAL A 165 11.95 -0.41 5.85
CA VAL A 165 13.22 -0.61 5.12
C VAL A 165 13.02 -0.49 3.61
N THR A 166 13.91 0.22 2.93
CA THR A 166 14.03 0.28 1.46
C THR A 166 15.45 0.60 1.03
N THR A 167 16.10 -0.32 0.31
CA THR A 167 17.54 -0.27 0.03
C THR A 167 17.87 0.45 -1.28
N ASN A 168 16.97 0.43 -2.26
CA ASN A 168 17.21 0.96 -3.61
C ASN A 168 16.45 2.26 -3.89
N THR A 169 15.88 2.90 -2.86
CA THR A 169 15.20 4.18 -3.01
C THR A 169 16.00 5.29 -2.35
N VAL A 170 15.97 6.46 -2.98
CA VAL A 170 16.58 7.66 -2.43
C VAL A 170 15.70 8.87 -2.67
N ASP A 171 15.76 9.83 -1.78
CA ASP A 171 15.27 11.18 -2.04
C ASP A 171 16.16 11.85 -3.11
N ARG A 172 15.55 12.41 -4.15
CA ARG A 172 16.24 13.02 -5.29
C ARG A 172 17.07 14.24 -4.90
N ALA A 173 16.66 15.00 -3.89
CA ALA A 173 17.34 16.23 -3.49
C ALA A 173 18.59 15.93 -2.67
N THR A 174 18.54 14.90 -1.82
CA THR A 174 19.64 14.57 -0.90
C THR A 174 20.52 13.41 -1.38
N GLY A 175 20.01 12.55 -2.27
CA GLY A 175 20.64 11.30 -2.67
C GLY A 175 20.72 10.25 -1.56
N ARG A 176 20.03 10.48 -0.42
CA ARG A 176 19.97 9.60 0.75
C ARG A 176 18.63 8.87 0.81
N THR A 177 18.53 7.86 1.67
CA THR A 177 17.26 7.19 1.98
C THR A 177 16.18 8.21 2.36
N PRO A 178 14.93 8.05 1.89
CA PRO A 178 13.84 8.97 2.26
C PRO A 178 13.64 9.06 3.77
N ASP A 179 13.27 10.25 4.25
CA ASP A 179 13.13 10.53 5.68
C ASP A 179 12.18 9.54 6.38
N GLY A 180 12.62 9.03 7.54
CA GLY A 180 11.90 8.05 8.35
C GLY A 180 12.10 6.60 7.91
N LEU A 181 12.64 6.35 6.71
CA LEU A 181 12.95 5.00 6.22
C LEU A 181 14.43 4.66 6.42
N GLU A 182 14.71 3.37 6.50
CA GLU A 182 16.06 2.82 6.66
C GLU A 182 16.51 2.12 5.37
N ASP A 183 17.79 2.26 4.98
CA ASP A 183 18.30 1.52 3.81
C ASP A 183 18.60 0.04 4.10
N ALA A 184 18.82 -0.28 5.38
CA ALA A 184 18.89 -1.59 5.98
C ALA A 184 18.76 -1.46 7.49
N VAL A 185 18.42 -2.54 8.18
CA VAL A 185 18.50 -2.62 9.65
C VAL A 185 19.24 -3.88 10.09
N VAL A 186 20.00 -3.81 11.17
CA VAL A 186 20.62 -4.98 11.81
C VAL A 186 19.86 -5.31 13.08
N LEU A 187 19.20 -6.47 13.08
CA LEU A 187 18.41 -6.97 14.19
C LEU A 187 19.21 -7.99 15.00
N SER A 188 18.98 -8.06 16.30
CA SER A 188 19.60 -9.06 17.18
C SER A 188 18.61 -10.17 17.51
N ALA A 189 19.03 -11.42 17.36
CA ALA A 189 18.27 -12.60 17.76
C ALA A 189 19.17 -13.48 18.64
N GLY A 190 19.05 -13.31 19.95
CA GLY A 190 20.03 -13.82 20.90
C GLY A 190 21.42 -13.27 20.55
N PRO A 191 22.42 -14.14 20.32
CA PRO A 191 23.76 -13.69 19.98
C PRO A 191 23.96 -13.46 18.47
N LEU A 192 22.94 -13.67 17.62
CA LEU A 192 23.03 -13.50 16.17
C LEU A 192 22.68 -12.07 15.74
N ARG A 193 23.38 -11.57 14.73
CA ARG A 193 23.11 -10.29 14.04
C ARG A 193 22.57 -10.57 12.65
N ILE A 194 21.34 -10.12 12.38
CA ILE A 194 20.62 -10.38 11.14
C ILE A 194 20.40 -9.06 10.41
N GLY A 195 21.00 -8.91 9.24
CA GLY A 195 20.83 -7.74 8.39
C GLY A 195 19.57 -7.89 7.54
N VAL A 196 18.68 -6.91 7.57
CA VAL A 196 17.43 -6.90 6.81
C VAL A 196 17.44 -5.73 5.82
N MET A 197 17.12 -6.05 4.57
CA MET A 197 17.10 -5.12 3.42
C MET A 197 15.79 -5.30 2.66
N ALA A 198 15.46 -4.35 1.77
CA ALA A 198 14.28 -4.46 0.93
C ALA A 198 14.46 -3.85 -0.46
N ALA A 199 13.95 -4.52 -1.47
CA ALA A 199 13.91 -4.05 -2.86
C ALA A 199 12.53 -3.52 -3.22
N THR A 200 12.41 -2.20 -3.30
CA THR A 200 11.22 -1.52 -3.82
C THR A 200 11.21 -1.61 -5.35
N PRO A 201 10.13 -2.09 -6.00
CA PRO A 201 10.06 -2.17 -7.46
C PRO A 201 10.29 -0.82 -8.16
N VAL A 202 11.06 -0.81 -9.27
CA VAL A 202 11.31 0.43 -10.05
C VAL A 202 10.02 1.00 -10.64
N LEU A 203 9.07 0.12 -11.00
CA LEU A 203 7.75 0.47 -11.52
C LEU A 203 6.90 1.31 -10.53
N THR A 204 7.32 1.38 -9.25
CA THR A 204 6.67 2.25 -8.24
C THR A 204 6.61 3.71 -8.72
N ARG A 205 7.62 4.18 -9.47
CA ARG A 205 7.67 5.55 -10.02
C ARG A 205 6.50 5.88 -10.98
N GLU A 206 5.92 4.85 -11.61
CA GLU A 206 4.85 4.96 -12.60
C GLU A 206 3.47 4.64 -11.99
N THR A 207 3.44 3.99 -10.82
CA THR A 207 2.22 3.44 -10.21
C THR A 207 1.82 4.14 -8.91
N THR A 208 2.55 5.18 -8.51
CA THR A 208 2.33 5.88 -7.23
C THR A 208 2.52 7.39 -7.35
N ARG A 209 2.21 8.10 -6.26
CA ARG A 209 2.36 9.56 -6.13
C ARG A 209 3.73 9.99 -5.61
N ALA A 210 4.71 9.09 -5.52
CA ALA A 210 6.05 9.40 -5.04
C ALA A 210 6.89 10.13 -6.11
N GLN A 211 6.89 11.46 -6.07
CA GLN A 211 7.61 12.31 -7.03
C GLN A 211 9.02 12.69 -6.55
N ARG A 212 9.25 12.74 -5.23
CA ARG A 212 10.55 13.11 -4.67
C ARG A 212 11.51 11.94 -4.59
N THR A 213 10.97 10.73 -4.52
CA THR A 213 11.78 9.50 -4.48
C THR A 213 12.24 9.09 -5.88
N GLU A 214 13.51 8.72 -6.01
CA GLU A 214 14.07 7.97 -7.12
C GLU A 214 14.13 6.49 -6.74
N PHE A 215 13.67 5.62 -7.64
CA PHE A 215 13.71 4.17 -7.50
C PHE A 215 14.81 3.62 -8.41
N ARG A 216 15.96 3.27 -7.82
CA ARG A 216 17.14 2.76 -8.54
C ARG A 216 17.01 1.26 -8.81
N ASP A 217 17.88 0.71 -9.66
CA ASP A 217 17.95 -0.73 -9.87
C ASP A 217 18.22 -1.44 -8.53
N PRO A 218 17.34 -2.36 -8.09
CA PRO A 218 17.50 -3.04 -6.82
C PRO A 218 18.69 -3.98 -6.77
N VAL A 219 19.07 -4.64 -7.86
CA VAL A 219 20.11 -5.70 -7.81
C VAL A 219 21.47 -5.13 -7.39
N PRO A 220 22.00 -4.05 -8.01
CA PRO A 220 23.25 -3.43 -7.58
C PRO A 220 23.17 -2.88 -6.14
N ALA A 221 22.06 -2.23 -5.79
CA ALA A 221 21.87 -1.62 -4.47
C ALA A 221 21.88 -2.66 -3.35
N LEU A 222 21.11 -3.74 -3.50
CA LEU A 222 21.06 -4.83 -2.52
C LEU A 222 22.40 -5.56 -2.43
N THR A 223 23.07 -5.82 -3.55
CA THR A 223 24.38 -6.51 -3.57
C THR A 223 25.43 -5.70 -2.81
N ALA A 224 25.51 -4.39 -3.06
CA ALA A 224 26.45 -3.51 -2.38
C ALA A 224 26.14 -3.42 -0.87
N LYS A 225 24.86 -3.27 -0.50
CA LYS A 225 24.46 -3.19 0.91
C LYS A 225 24.69 -4.51 1.65
N ALA A 226 24.42 -5.66 1.03
CA ALA A 226 24.71 -6.97 1.63
C ALA A 226 26.20 -7.17 1.89
N ALA A 227 27.06 -6.73 0.96
CA ALA A 227 28.51 -6.77 1.16
C ALA A 227 28.94 -5.89 2.34
N ALA A 228 28.38 -4.69 2.47
CA ALA A 228 28.66 -3.79 3.59
C ALA A 228 28.18 -4.37 4.94
N LEU A 229 26.99 -4.96 4.99
CA LEU A 229 26.47 -5.63 6.19
C LEU A 229 27.36 -6.81 6.63
N ARG A 230 27.79 -7.65 5.69
CA ARG A 230 28.72 -8.75 5.97
C ARG A 230 30.08 -8.25 6.46
N ALA A 231 30.59 -7.16 5.88
CA ALA A 231 31.83 -6.54 6.33
C ALA A 231 31.72 -5.97 7.75
N ASP A 232 30.51 -5.55 8.16
CA ASP A 232 30.21 -5.10 9.52
C ASP A 232 30.00 -6.28 10.51
N GLY A 233 30.13 -7.53 10.08
CA GLY A 233 30.00 -8.71 10.94
C GLY A 233 28.56 -9.13 11.22
N VAL A 234 27.66 -8.89 10.27
CA VAL A 234 26.32 -9.52 10.22
C VAL A 234 26.45 -11.00 9.91
N ASP A 235 25.74 -11.85 10.65
CA ASP A 235 25.80 -13.31 10.52
C ASP A 235 24.99 -13.81 9.32
N LEU A 236 23.80 -13.24 9.08
CA LEU A 236 22.92 -13.56 7.94
C LEU A 236 22.26 -12.30 7.39
N VAL A 237 22.11 -12.24 6.06
CA VAL A 237 21.41 -11.15 5.36
C VAL A 237 20.10 -11.67 4.77
N VAL A 238 19.00 -10.97 5.05
CA VAL A 238 17.66 -11.22 4.54
C VAL A 238 17.23 -10.04 3.65
N ALA A 239 16.75 -10.33 2.45
CA ALA A 239 16.17 -9.33 1.55
C ALA A 239 14.68 -9.59 1.32
N MET A 240 13.86 -8.55 1.44
CA MET A 240 12.43 -8.58 1.10
C MET A 240 12.17 -7.95 -0.28
N THR A 241 11.26 -8.48 -1.10
CA THR A 241 10.99 -7.90 -2.43
C THR A 241 9.57 -8.14 -2.96
N GLY A 242 9.10 -7.24 -3.82
CA GLY A 242 7.76 -7.27 -4.43
C GLY A 242 7.75 -7.74 -5.89
N TYR A 243 6.55 -8.07 -6.38
CA TYR A 243 6.37 -8.60 -7.74
C TYR A 243 6.24 -7.55 -8.85
N ALA A 244 6.04 -6.26 -8.52
CA ALA A 244 5.75 -5.25 -9.54
C ALA A 244 6.92 -5.12 -10.53
N GLY A 245 6.60 -5.04 -11.84
CA GLY A 245 7.60 -5.04 -12.90
C GLY A 245 8.54 -6.25 -12.89
N ASP A 246 8.10 -7.40 -12.37
CA ASP A 246 8.88 -8.62 -12.20
C ASP A 246 10.14 -8.46 -11.33
N THR A 247 10.19 -7.44 -10.46
CA THR A 247 11.36 -7.13 -9.61
C THR A 247 11.87 -8.33 -8.81
N HIS A 248 10.96 -9.08 -8.17
CA HIS A 248 11.29 -10.33 -7.47
C HIS A 248 12.12 -11.31 -8.32
N ARG A 249 11.85 -11.47 -9.62
CA ARG A 249 12.58 -12.41 -10.48
C ARG A 249 14.04 -12.01 -10.65
N SER A 250 14.30 -10.72 -10.88
CA SER A 250 15.66 -10.19 -11.00
C SER A 250 16.44 -10.35 -9.68
N VAL A 251 15.79 -10.09 -8.54
CA VAL A 251 16.40 -10.28 -7.21
C VAL A 251 16.69 -11.76 -6.93
N LEU A 252 15.77 -12.66 -7.25
CA LEU A 252 15.95 -14.11 -7.11
C LEU A 252 17.06 -14.65 -8.00
N ALA A 253 17.19 -14.15 -9.23
CA ALA A 253 18.26 -14.53 -10.15
C ALA A 253 19.64 -14.05 -9.66
N ALA A 254 19.71 -12.84 -9.09
CA ALA A 254 20.96 -12.25 -8.61
C ALA A 254 21.42 -12.77 -7.24
N ARG A 255 20.48 -13.24 -6.40
CA ARG A 255 20.75 -13.79 -5.05
C ARG A 255 21.62 -12.86 -4.19
N PRO A 256 21.23 -11.59 -3.95
CA PRO A 256 22.09 -10.63 -3.26
C PRO A 256 22.25 -10.91 -1.75
N ALA A 257 21.37 -11.73 -1.17
CA ALA A 257 21.28 -12.03 0.26
C ALA A 257 21.27 -13.55 0.49
N ASP A 258 21.45 -13.99 1.74
CA ASP A 258 21.40 -15.42 2.11
C ASP A 258 19.96 -15.95 2.03
N ILE A 259 19.00 -15.11 2.41
CA ILE A 259 17.56 -15.37 2.35
C ILE A 259 16.86 -14.28 1.55
N VAL A 260 16.03 -14.65 0.58
CA VAL A 260 15.13 -13.73 -0.14
C VAL A 260 13.68 -14.10 0.14
N LEU A 261 12.99 -13.22 0.86
CA LEU A 261 11.55 -13.30 1.12
C LEU A 261 10.84 -12.45 0.06
N TYR A 262 10.12 -13.09 -0.85
CA TYR A 262 9.51 -12.41 -1.99
C TYR A 262 8.00 -12.52 -1.98
N GLN A 263 7.36 -11.69 -2.80
CA GLN A 263 5.93 -11.76 -3.09
C GLN A 263 5.74 -12.25 -4.52
N ASP A 264 4.74 -13.10 -4.71
CA ASP A 264 4.36 -13.61 -6.03
C ASP A 264 2.85 -13.85 -6.07
N ARG A 265 2.16 -13.22 -7.02
CA ARG A 265 0.70 -13.36 -7.19
C ARG A 265 0.30 -14.73 -7.73
N ASN A 266 1.22 -15.43 -8.39
CA ASN A 266 0.96 -16.72 -9.04
C ASN A 266 1.40 -17.90 -8.18
N ARG A 267 2.20 -17.66 -7.14
CA ARG A 267 2.75 -18.70 -6.26
C ARG A 267 2.44 -18.33 -4.80
N PRO A 268 1.29 -18.75 -4.25
CA PRO A 268 0.86 -18.37 -2.91
C PRO A 268 1.76 -18.95 -1.82
N PHE A 269 2.53 -20.00 -2.09
CA PHE A 269 3.49 -20.56 -1.15
C PHE A 269 4.64 -21.23 -1.90
N ALA A 270 5.86 -20.96 -1.45
CA ALA A 270 7.04 -21.67 -1.89
C ALA A 270 8.20 -21.48 -0.93
N VAL A 271 9.05 -22.50 -0.85
CA VAL A 271 10.36 -22.43 -0.23
C VAL A 271 11.32 -23.26 -1.07
N ASP A 272 12.39 -22.63 -1.54
CA ASP A 272 13.45 -23.27 -2.33
C ASP A 272 14.79 -23.02 -1.62
N TYR A 273 15.57 -24.07 -1.33
CA TYR A 273 16.87 -23.99 -0.65
C TYR A 273 17.90 -24.88 -1.34
N ASP A 274 19.08 -24.33 -1.64
CA ASP A 274 20.15 -25.06 -2.36
C ASP A 274 21.39 -25.39 -1.51
N GLY A 275 21.27 -25.26 -0.18
CA GLY A 275 22.38 -25.45 0.76
C GLY A 275 23.14 -24.17 1.11
N ARG A 276 22.88 -23.05 0.41
CA ARG A 276 23.51 -21.74 0.69
C ARG A 276 22.56 -20.56 0.56
N PHE A 277 21.59 -20.66 -0.32
CA PHE A 277 20.61 -19.62 -0.60
C PHE A 277 19.20 -20.16 -0.42
N LEU A 278 18.36 -19.42 0.30
CA LEU A 278 16.93 -19.72 0.42
C LEU A 278 16.09 -18.61 -0.22
N SER A 279 15.08 -19.00 -0.99
CA SER A 279 14.01 -18.10 -1.40
C SER A 279 12.66 -18.62 -0.94
N ALA A 280 11.81 -17.74 -0.42
CA ALA A 280 10.49 -18.12 0.03
C ALA A 280 9.42 -17.04 -0.20
N THR A 281 8.18 -17.47 -0.40
CA THR A 281 6.99 -16.61 -0.51
C THR A 281 5.83 -17.23 0.26
N VAL A 282 4.95 -16.38 0.77
CA VAL A 282 3.67 -16.73 1.38
C VAL A 282 2.60 -15.75 0.92
N GLY A 283 1.36 -16.24 0.85
CA GLY A 283 0.20 -15.47 0.41
C GLY A 283 -0.12 -14.28 1.33
N PRO A 284 -0.91 -13.32 0.84
CA PRO A 284 -1.26 -12.12 1.58
C PRO A 284 -2.28 -12.38 2.71
N GLN A 285 -2.65 -11.31 3.42
CA GLN A 285 -3.70 -11.27 4.45
C GLN A 285 -3.47 -12.16 5.68
N ALA A 286 -2.25 -12.68 5.84
CA ALA A 286 -1.89 -13.60 6.90
C ALA A 286 -2.82 -14.82 7.01
N ALA A 287 -3.46 -15.23 5.90
CA ALA A 287 -4.22 -16.48 5.88
C ALA A 287 -3.31 -17.66 6.25
N TRP A 288 -2.08 -17.61 5.75
CA TRP A 288 -0.95 -18.39 6.25
C TRP A 288 0.21 -17.46 6.64
N VAL A 289 1.01 -17.90 7.61
CA VAL A 289 2.25 -17.23 8.03
C VAL A 289 3.40 -18.20 7.84
N LEU A 290 4.49 -17.73 7.22
CA LEU A 290 5.69 -18.54 7.02
C LEU A 290 6.59 -18.41 8.25
N ALA A 291 7.01 -19.54 8.82
CA ALA A 291 8.07 -19.58 9.81
C ALA A 291 9.29 -20.29 9.22
N LEU A 292 10.46 -19.64 9.24
CA LEU A 292 11.73 -20.25 8.89
C LEU A 292 12.50 -20.52 10.18
N ASP A 293 12.47 -21.76 10.66
CA ASP A 293 13.29 -22.17 11.80
C ASP A 293 14.69 -22.50 11.31
N LEU A 294 15.67 -21.71 11.73
CA LEU A 294 17.06 -21.81 11.32
C LEU A 294 17.89 -22.36 12.49
N THR A 295 18.73 -23.35 12.20
CA THR A 295 19.82 -23.74 13.10
C THR A 295 21.11 -23.14 12.55
N VAL A 296 21.71 -22.21 13.29
CA VAL A 296 22.88 -21.43 12.88
C VAL A 296 24.09 -21.81 13.73
N GLU A 297 25.18 -22.17 13.09
CA GLU A 297 26.45 -22.51 13.73
C GLU A 297 27.52 -21.49 13.35
N ARG A 298 28.25 -21.01 14.36
CA ARG A 298 29.39 -20.11 14.17
C ARG A 298 30.68 -20.85 14.43
N ARG A 299 31.54 -20.92 13.42
CA ARG A 299 32.88 -21.50 13.51
C ARG A 299 33.92 -20.44 13.19
N THR A 300 35.11 -20.59 13.74
CA THR A 300 36.26 -19.84 13.25
C THR A 300 36.86 -20.63 12.09
N GLY A 301 36.89 -20.02 10.91
CA GLY A 301 37.49 -20.59 9.72
C GLY A 301 39.01 -20.74 9.86
N PRO A 302 39.65 -21.52 8.96
CA PRO A 302 41.11 -21.73 8.99
C PRO A 302 41.92 -20.43 8.85
N ASP A 303 41.32 -19.38 8.28
CA ASP A 303 41.89 -18.04 8.11
C ASP A 303 41.65 -17.11 9.33
N GLY A 304 41.09 -17.64 10.41
CA GLY A 304 40.76 -16.90 11.62
C GLY A 304 39.50 -16.03 11.49
N LYS A 305 38.78 -16.10 10.37
CA LYS A 305 37.53 -15.34 10.16
C LYS A 305 36.31 -16.11 10.65
N PRO A 306 35.26 -15.43 11.14
CA PRO A 306 34.01 -16.10 11.45
C PRO A 306 33.39 -16.70 10.17
N GLN A 307 33.00 -17.96 10.25
CA GLN A 307 32.22 -18.68 9.26
C GLN A 307 30.88 -19.05 9.89
N VAL A 308 29.81 -18.75 9.17
CA VAL A 308 28.44 -19.07 9.57
C VAL A 308 27.91 -20.15 8.64
N SER A 309 27.43 -21.26 9.22
CA SER A 309 26.66 -22.27 8.50
C SER A 309 25.26 -22.36 9.09
N TRP A 310 24.25 -22.61 8.25
CA TRP A 310 22.87 -22.66 8.71
C TRP A 310 22.04 -23.66 7.93
N THR A 311 21.00 -24.19 8.56
CA THR A 311 20.05 -25.12 7.95
C THR A 311 18.62 -24.68 8.27
N PRO A 312 17.74 -24.52 7.26
CA PRO A 312 16.35 -24.14 7.46
C PRO A 312 15.42 -25.35 7.63
N ALA A 313 14.42 -25.21 8.49
CA ALA A 313 13.26 -26.07 8.62
C ALA A 313 11.99 -25.20 8.50
N PRO A 314 11.46 -24.99 7.27
CA PRO A 314 10.31 -24.12 7.06
C PRO A 314 9.01 -24.75 7.58
N ARG A 315 8.16 -23.94 8.19
CA ARG A 315 6.76 -24.28 8.54
C ARG A 315 5.81 -23.27 7.93
N LEU A 316 4.66 -23.77 7.47
CA LEU A 316 3.55 -22.94 7.06
C LEU A 316 2.46 -23.02 8.13
N ILE A 317 2.19 -21.91 8.80
CA ILE A 317 1.21 -21.83 9.88
C ILE A 317 -0.13 -21.42 9.28
N ASP A 318 -1.16 -22.26 9.42
CA ASP A 318 -2.53 -21.91 9.08
C ASP A 318 -3.13 -21.07 10.21
N SER A 319 -3.40 -19.79 9.94
CA SER A 319 -3.96 -18.87 10.93
C SER A 319 -5.34 -19.30 11.46
N ALA A 320 -6.07 -20.17 10.75
CA ALA A 320 -7.31 -20.75 11.27
C ALA A 320 -7.10 -21.59 12.53
N ALA A 321 -5.93 -22.22 12.66
CA ALA A 321 -5.59 -23.06 13.81
C ALA A 321 -5.15 -22.25 15.04
N VAL A 322 -4.99 -20.92 14.90
CA VAL A 322 -4.52 -20.04 15.96
C VAL A 322 -5.67 -19.14 16.44
N PRO A 323 -5.93 -19.03 17.76
CA PRO A 323 -6.95 -18.13 18.26
C PRO A 323 -6.61 -16.66 17.96
N PRO A 324 -7.60 -15.82 17.62
CA PRO A 324 -7.38 -14.39 17.43
C PRO A 324 -6.91 -13.74 18.75
N ASP A 325 -5.97 -12.82 18.66
CA ASP A 325 -5.60 -12.00 19.81
C ASP A 325 -6.75 -11.08 20.24
N PRO A 326 -7.20 -11.11 21.51
CA PRO A 326 -8.30 -10.26 21.97
C PRO A 326 -8.03 -8.76 21.81
N ALA A 327 -6.80 -8.28 22.05
CA ALA A 327 -6.50 -6.84 21.98
C ALA A 327 -6.52 -6.33 20.53
N ALA A 328 -5.82 -7.02 19.63
CA ALA A 328 -5.85 -6.71 18.21
C ALA A 328 -7.27 -6.85 17.62
N LEU A 329 -8.08 -7.81 18.08
CA LEU A 329 -9.47 -7.95 17.66
C LEU A 329 -10.32 -6.73 18.05
N ILE A 330 -10.17 -6.23 19.28
CA ILE A 330 -10.89 -5.02 19.73
C ILE A 330 -10.47 -3.80 18.91
N GLN A 331 -9.17 -3.64 18.65
CA GLN A 331 -8.64 -2.53 17.88
C GLN A 331 -9.10 -2.59 16.40
N ALA A 332 -9.01 -3.76 15.77
CA ALA A 332 -9.49 -3.98 14.40
C ALA A 332 -10.99 -3.69 14.28
N LYS A 333 -11.81 -4.14 15.24
CA LYS A 333 -13.25 -3.81 15.29
C LYS A 333 -13.51 -2.32 15.47
N THR A 334 -12.67 -1.61 16.24
CA THR A 334 -12.78 -0.16 16.43
C THR A 334 -12.53 0.57 15.10
N TYR A 335 -11.51 0.15 14.35
CA TYR A 335 -11.26 0.69 13.02
C TYR A 335 -12.35 0.35 12.02
N ALA A 336 -12.87 -0.88 12.04
CA ALA A 336 -14.01 -1.28 11.21
C ALA A 336 -15.25 -0.42 11.53
N ALA A 337 -15.53 -0.16 12.80
CA ALA A 337 -16.63 0.72 13.22
C ALA A 337 -16.41 2.19 12.80
N ARG A 338 -15.17 2.68 12.85
CA ARG A 338 -14.81 4.01 12.34
C ARG A 338 -15.03 4.09 10.84
N LEU A 339 -14.53 3.11 10.07
CA LEU A 339 -14.76 3.04 8.63
C LEU A 339 -16.26 3.03 8.32
N ASP A 340 -17.03 2.22 9.05
CA ASP A 340 -18.47 2.16 8.87
C ASP A 340 -19.16 3.50 9.18
N THR A 341 -18.71 4.22 10.21
CA THR A 341 -19.17 5.58 10.51
C THR A 341 -18.86 6.54 9.33
N MET A 342 -17.67 6.44 8.74
CA MET A 342 -17.29 7.25 7.59
C MET A 342 -18.11 6.90 6.34
N LEU A 343 -18.40 5.62 6.13
CA LEU A 343 -19.20 5.15 5.00
C LEU A 343 -20.68 5.52 5.13
N ARG A 344 -21.18 5.67 6.37
CA ARG A 344 -22.54 6.15 6.66
C ARG A 344 -22.71 7.66 6.55
N MET A 345 -21.63 8.41 6.32
CA MET A 345 -21.74 9.87 6.13
C MET A 345 -22.66 10.18 4.96
N GLU A 346 -23.58 11.10 5.22
CA GLU A 346 -24.51 11.65 4.24
C GLU A 346 -23.73 12.43 3.18
N VAL A 347 -24.02 12.15 1.91
CA VAL A 347 -23.43 12.83 0.76
C VAL A 347 -24.41 13.84 0.20
N GLY A 348 -25.65 13.43 -0.03
CA GLY A 348 -26.73 14.32 -0.43
C GLY A 348 -28.03 13.59 -0.69
N ARG A 349 -29.12 14.34 -0.84
CA ARG A 349 -30.45 13.79 -1.13
C ARG A 349 -30.77 13.88 -2.61
N LEU A 350 -31.31 12.80 -3.16
CA LEU A 350 -31.84 12.77 -4.51
C LEU A 350 -33.11 13.63 -4.61
N THR A 351 -33.16 14.56 -5.55
CA THR A 351 -34.37 15.38 -5.79
C THR A 351 -35.38 14.69 -6.72
N ALA A 352 -35.00 13.58 -7.34
CA ALA A 352 -35.83 12.77 -8.22
C ALA A 352 -35.40 11.29 -8.15
N PRO A 353 -36.27 10.34 -8.54
CA PRO A 353 -35.90 8.93 -8.59
C PRO A 353 -34.73 8.69 -9.55
N LEU A 354 -33.89 7.72 -9.21
CA LEU A 354 -32.70 7.36 -9.99
C LEU A 354 -32.66 5.86 -10.28
N ASP A 355 -32.31 5.48 -11.50
CA ASP A 355 -32.15 4.08 -11.91
C ASP A 355 -30.71 3.82 -12.34
N THR A 356 -29.99 2.99 -11.58
CA THR A 356 -28.62 2.55 -11.85
C THR A 356 -28.56 1.07 -12.21
N ARG A 357 -29.68 0.47 -12.59
CA ARG A 357 -29.70 -0.92 -13.08
C ARG A 357 -28.92 -1.06 -14.36
N LYS A 358 -28.33 -2.24 -14.54
CA LYS A 358 -27.55 -2.62 -15.72
C LYS A 358 -28.25 -2.25 -17.03
N GLU A 359 -29.54 -2.53 -17.16
CA GLU A 359 -30.31 -2.28 -18.37
C GLU A 359 -30.43 -0.78 -18.68
N ALA A 360 -30.63 0.05 -17.66
CA ALA A 360 -30.75 1.49 -17.81
C ALA A 360 -29.42 2.12 -18.23
N LEU A 361 -28.32 1.71 -17.60
CA LEU A 361 -26.98 2.23 -17.86
C LEU A 361 -26.39 1.82 -19.21
N ARG A 362 -26.87 0.71 -19.80
CA ARG A 362 -26.23 0.08 -20.95
C ARG A 362 -27.04 0.14 -22.24
N THR A 363 -28.15 0.87 -22.24
CA THR A 363 -29.05 0.93 -23.40
C THR A 363 -29.57 2.31 -23.75
N GLY A 364 -29.20 3.35 -23.00
CA GLY A 364 -29.65 4.72 -23.23
C GLY A 364 -28.99 5.73 -22.31
N GLU A 365 -29.35 6.99 -22.49
CA GLU A 365 -28.95 8.09 -21.60
C GLU A 365 -29.36 7.77 -20.15
N ASN A 366 -28.47 8.03 -19.20
CA ASN A 366 -28.72 7.77 -17.79
C ASN A 366 -28.35 8.98 -16.93
N ALA A 367 -29.24 9.38 -16.03
CA ALA A 367 -29.08 10.58 -15.24
C ALA A 367 -27.87 10.50 -14.28
N PHE A 368 -27.61 9.34 -13.66
CA PHE A 368 -26.45 9.15 -12.79
C PHE A 368 -25.16 9.26 -13.61
N ALA A 369 -25.11 8.53 -14.73
CA ALA A 369 -23.94 8.52 -15.59
C ALA A 369 -23.65 9.90 -16.18
N ASN A 370 -24.68 10.68 -16.56
CA ASN A 370 -24.57 12.07 -16.96
C ASN A 370 -23.88 12.92 -15.88
N ALA A 371 -24.30 12.78 -14.62
CA ALA A 371 -23.68 13.49 -13.51
C ALA A 371 -22.20 13.09 -13.32
N VAL A 372 -21.85 11.81 -13.51
CA VAL A 372 -20.46 11.35 -13.43
C VAL A 372 -19.60 11.98 -14.52
N VAL A 373 -20.04 11.96 -15.79
CA VAL A 373 -19.27 12.56 -16.89
C VAL A 373 -19.22 14.08 -16.81
N ASP A 374 -20.28 14.73 -16.31
CA ASP A 374 -20.28 16.17 -16.07
C ASP A 374 -19.27 16.56 -14.99
N THR A 375 -19.30 15.86 -13.86
CA THR A 375 -18.33 16.05 -12.76
C THR A 375 -16.89 15.83 -13.23
N LEU A 376 -16.66 14.77 -14.00
CA LEU A 376 -15.33 14.44 -14.52
C LEU A 376 -14.83 15.51 -15.49
N ARG A 377 -15.68 15.98 -16.41
CA ARG A 377 -15.33 17.03 -17.38
C ARG A 377 -14.98 18.34 -16.67
N GLU A 378 -15.79 18.74 -15.69
CA GLU A 378 -15.62 20.00 -14.95
C GLU A 378 -14.39 19.96 -14.06
N THR A 379 -14.19 18.88 -13.31
CA THR A 379 -13.07 18.75 -12.37
C THR A 379 -11.72 18.70 -13.09
N LEU A 380 -11.68 18.12 -14.29
CA LEU A 380 -10.44 17.97 -15.07
C LEU A 380 -10.25 19.04 -16.16
N ASP A 381 -11.12 20.05 -16.23
CA ASP A 381 -11.13 21.08 -17.28
C ASP A 381 -10.98 20.48 -18.69
N ALA A 382 -11.91 19.60 -19.07
CA ALA A 382 -11.92 18.95 -20.37
C ALA A 382 -13.00 19.51 -21.30
N ASP A 383 -12.80 19.34 -22.61
CA ASP A 383 -13.74 19.82 -23.62
C ASP A 383 -14.96 18.89 -23.72
N VAL A 384 -14.73 17.59 -23.53
CA VAL A 384 -15.71 16.50 -23.59
C VAL A 384 -15.35 15.44 -22.55
N ALA A 385 -16.33 14.70 -22.04
CA ALA A 385 -16.07 13.51 -21.22
C ALA A 385 -16.80 12.27 -21.73
N LEU A 386 -16.20 11.10 -21.49
CA LEU A 386 -16.75 9.79 -21.82
C LEU A 386 -16.43 8.78 -20.72
N ILE A 387 -17.44 8.05 -20.26
CA ILE A 387 -17.27 6.80 -19.49
C ILE A 387 -18.20 5.72 -20.04
N ASN A 388 -17.89 4.46 -19.74
CA ASN A 388 -18.73 3.32 -20.09
C ASN A 388 -19.72 3.04 -18.95
N GLY A 389 -20.96 2.65 -19.28
CA GLY A 389 -21.99 2.30 -18.30
C GLY A 389 -21.60 1.10 -17.41
N GLY A 390 -20.65 0.28 -17.85
CA GLY A 390 -20.09 -0.85 -17.10
C GLY A 390 -19.25 -0.43 -15.88
N GLY A 391 -18.78 0.81 -15.85
CA GLY A 391 -18.09 1.42 -14.70
C GLY A 391 -19.01 1.72 -13.52
N ILE A 392 -20.33 1.76 -13.76
CA ILE A 392 -21.35 2.00 -12.72
C ILE A 392 -22.02 0.67 -12.36
N ARG A 393 -22.05 0.35 -11.05
CA ARG A 393 -22.25 -1.02 -10.54
C ARG A 393 -23.32 -1.18 -9.47
N GLY A 394 -24.04 -0.13 -9.09
CA GLY A 394 -24.98 -0.23 -7.97
C GLY A 394 -26.15 -1.17 -8.22
N ASP A 395 -26.52 -1.35 -9.49
CA ASP A 395 -27.56 -2.27 -10.00
C ASP A 395 -28.89 -2.18 -9.23
N ARG A 396 -29.35 -0.95 -8.99
CA ARG A 396 -30.51 -0.69 -8.13
C ARG A 396 -31.31 0.53 -8.57
N GLN A 397 -32.40 0.76 -7.87
CA GLN A 397 -33.21 1.97 -8.01
C GLN A 397 -33.24 2.71 -6.68
N TYR A 398 -33.22 4.04 -6.77
CA TYR A 398 -33.39 4.93 -5.64
C TYR A 398 -34.70 5.71 -5.80
N PRO A 399 -35.54 5.78 -4.76
CA PRO A 399 -36.69 6.68 -4.77
C PRO A 399 -36.24 8.15 -4.74
N ALA A 400 -37.16 9.06 -5.08
CA ALA A 400 -36.97 10.47 -4.75
C ALA A 400 -36.75 10.63 -3.23
N ASP A 401 -36.05 11.69 -2.83
CA ASP A 401 -35.67 12.01 -1.45
C ASP A 401 -34.74 10.99 -0.77
N ALA A 402 -34.29 9.97 -1.51
CA ALA A 402 -33.30 9.02 -1.02
C ALA A 402 -32.03 9.75 -0.62
N LEU A 403 -31.62 9.51 0.62
CA LEU A 403 -30.37 9.99 1.16
C LEU A 403 -29.24 9.08 0.68
N LEU A 404 -28.33 9.62 -0.12
CA LEU A 404 -27.15 8.91 -0.55
C LEU A 404 -26.06 9.05 0.52
N THR A 405 -25.47 7.93 0.90
CA THR A 405 -24.30 7.87 1.75
C THR A 405 -23.03 7.66 0.92
N ARG A 406 -21.86 7.82 1.54
CA ARG A 406 -20.60 7.47 0.87
C ARG A 406 -20.56 5.99 0.45
N ARG A 407 -21.14 5.10 1.26
CA ARG A 407 -21.29 3.67 0.92
C ARG A 407 -22.04 3.49 -0.39
N ASP A 408 -23.08 4.27 -0.63
CA ASP A 408 -23.86 4.19 -1.87
C ASP A 408 -23.02 4.63 -3.07
N ILE A 409 -22.31 5.77 -2.98
CA ILE A 409 -21.45 6.24 -4.07
C ILE A 409 -20.31 5.24 -4.37
N TYR A 410 -19.67 4.66 -3.35
CA TYR A 410 -18.65 3.63 -3.57
C TYR A 410 -19.24 2.32 -4.09
N SER A 411 -20.50 2.01 -3.79
CA SER A 411 -21.18 0.85 -4.38
C SER A 411 -21.51 1.09 -5.86
N GLU A 412 -21.87 2.32 -6.21
CA GLU A 412 -22.10 2.73 -7.60
C GLU A 412 -20.79 2.77 -8.40
N LEU A 413 -19.72 3.27 -7.82
CA LEU A 413 -18.41 3.44 -8.45
C LEU A 413 -17.32 2.68 -7.66
N PRO A 414 -17.32 1.33 -7.69
CA PRO A 414 -16.47 0.51 -6.83
C PRO A 414 -15.04 0.35 -7.35
N PHE A 415 -14.75 0.84 -8.54
CA PHE A 415 -13.44 0.73 -9.15
C PHE A 415 -12.54 1.89 -8.71
N HIS A 416 -11.26 1.59 -8.54
CA HIS A 416 -10.22 2.58 -8.24
C HIS A 416 -9.77 3.32 -9.52
N ASP A 417 -10.68 3.49 -10.46
CA ASP A 417 -10.42 4.27 -11.66
C ASP A 417 -10.31 5.74 -11.29
N VAL A 418 -9.25 6.36 -11.80
CA VAL A 418 -9.03 7.80 -11.69
C VAL A 418 -9.45 8.47 -12.99
N GLY A 419 -9.77 9.75 -12.88
CA GLY A 419 -10.04 10.57 -14.05
C GLY A 419 -8.76 10.94 -14.79
N VAL A 420 -8.68 10.73 -16.10
CA VAL A 420 -7.55 11.14 -16.93
C VAL A 420 -8.03 12.01 -18.08
N VAL A 421 -7.12 12.81 -18.64
CA VAL A 421 -7.41 13.62 -19.84
C VAL A 421 -6.54 13.13 -20.99
N LEU A 422 -7.17 12.76 -22.09
CA LEU A 422 -6.53 12.35 -23.34
C LEU A 422 -6.60 13.45 -24.39
N ASP A 423 -5.55 13.61 -25.18
CA ASP A 423 -5.57 14.48 -26.35
C ASP A 423 -5.93 13.68 -27.61
N ILE A 424 -7.21 13.68 -27.97
CA ILE A 424 -7.78 12.86 -29.05
C ILE A 424 -8.19 13.70 -30.26
N THR A 425 -8.25 13.06 -31.42
CA THR A 425 -8.92 13.60 -32.60
C THR A 425 -10.43 13.33 -32.56
N GLY A 426 -11.21 14.12 -33.29
CA GLY A 426 -12.64 13.89 -33.46
C GLY A 426 -12.96 12.55 -34.12
N GLN A 427 -12.06 12.03 -34.96
CA GLN A 427 -12.17 10.68 -35.50
C GLN A 427 -12.09 9.62 -34.39
N GLN A 428 -11.12 9.72 -33.49
CA GLN A 428 -10.99 8.80 -32.35
C GLN A 428 -12.20 8.89 -31.41
N LEU A 429 -12.72 10.10 -31.17
CA LEU A 429 -13.95 10.28 -30.39
C LEU A 429 -15.14 9.57 -31.03
N TRP A 430 -15.31 9.72 -32.35
CA TRP A 430 -16.37 9.05 -33.09
C TRP A 430 -16.26 7.53 -33.00
N GLU A 431 -15.06 7.00 -33.24
CA GLU A 431 -14.80 5.55 -33.16
C GLU A 431 -15.02 5.00 -31.75
N ALA A 432 -14.66 5.75 -30.70
CA ALA A 432 -14.92 5.39 -29.32
C ALA A 432 -16.42 5.27 -29.04
N VAL A 433 -17.22 6.24 -29.48
CA VAL A 433 -18.68 6.21 -29.31
C VAL A 433 -19.31 5.08 -30.13
N GLU A 434 -18.90 4.88 -31.39
CA GLU A 434 -19.34 3.75 -32.24
C GLU A 434 -19.03 2.39 -31.60
N SER A 435 -17.83 2.22 -31.07
CA SER A 435 -17.46 0.99 -30.37
C SER A 435 -18.36 0.76 -29.16
N GLY A 436 -18.64 1.81 -28.39
CA GLY A 436 -19.49 1.69 -27.21
C GLY A 436 -20.94 1.30 -27.53
N VAL A 437 -21.47 1.66 -28.69
CA VAL A 437 -22.83 1.30 -29.11
C VAL A 437 -22.89 0.02 -29.97
N SER A 438 -21.78 -0.69 -30.11
CA SER A 438 -21.67 -1.84 -31.01
C SER A 438 -22.43 -3.09 -30.52
N ALA A 439 -22.75 -3.15 -29.22
CA ALA A 439 -23.23 -4.37 -28.56
C ALA A 439 -24.31 -4.08 -27.49
N VAL A 440 -25.17 -3.10 -27.78
CA VAL A 440 -26.23 -2.64 -26.87
C VAL A 440 -27.22 -3.75 -26.53
N GLU A 441 -27.56 -4.58 -27.52
CA GLU A 441 -28.50 -5.68 -27.40
C GLU A 441 -28.02 -6.77 -26.44
N GLN A 442 -26.70 -6.87 -26.22
CA GLN A 442 -26.08 -7.81 -25.29
C GLN A 442 -25.87 -7.21 -23.89
N LEU A 443 -26.30 -5.96 -23.65
CA LEU A 443 -26.12 -5.24 -22.39
C LEU A 443 -24.65 -5.24 -21.92
N GLN A 444 -23.72 -5.09 -22.86
CA GLN A 444 -22.29 -4.99 -22.54
C GLN A 444 -22.00 -3.67 -21.83
N GLY A 445 -20.97 -3.68 -20.96
CA GLY A 445 -20.60 -2.50 -20.17
C GLY A 445 -20.23 -1.28 -21.01
N ARG A 446 -19.84 -1.50 -22.26
CA ARG A 446 -19.26 -0.49 -23.15
C ARG A 446 -20.18 0.63 -23.60
N PHE A 447 -21.46 0.65 -23.24
CA PHE A 447 -22.34 1.75 -23.64
C PHE A 447 -21.79 3.12 -23.18
N PRO A 448 -21.61 4.11 -24.08
CA PRO A 448 -20.94 5.36 -23.74
C PRO A 448 -21.91 6.36 -23.10
N HIS A 449 -21.49 7.01 -22.02
CA HIS A 449 -22.13 8.23 -21.49
C HIS A 449 -21.24 9.43 -21.77
N LEU A 450 -21.83 10.59 -22.07
CA LEU A 450 -21.13 11.74 -22.64
C LEU A 450 -21.40 13.04 -21.86
N SER A 451 -20.40 13.93 -21.77
CA SER A 451 -20.58 15.32 -21.28
C SER A 451 -20.16 16.33 -22.33
N ASN A 452 -20.89 17.46 -22.40
CA ASN A 452 -20.71 18.51 -23.41
C ASN A 452 -20.73 18.00 -24.86
N ALA A 453 -21.34 16.84 -25.09
CA ALA A 453 -21.50 16.24 -26.39
C ALA A 453 -22.92 15.70 -26.57
N ARG A 454 -23.42 15.73 -27.80
CA ARG A 454 -24.72 15.13 -28.16
C ARG A 454 -24.55 14.09 -29.26
N ALA A 455 -25.16 12.93 -29.07
CA ALA A 455 -25.08 11.79 -29.99
C ALA A 455 -26.47 11.29 -30.41
N GLU A 456 -26.64 11.03 -31.70
CA GLU A 456 -27.81 10.33 -32.25
C GLU A 456 -27.40 8.93 -32.69
N ILE A 457 -28.03 7.91 -32.12
CA ILE A 457 -27.70 6.50 -32.31
C ILE A 457 -28.88 5.78 -32.94
N ASP A 458 -28.61 4.94 -33.95
CA ASP A 458 -29.59 4.14 -34.67
C ASP A 458 -29.22 2.66 -34.61
N LEU A 459 -29.84 1.91 -33.68
CA LEU A 459 -29.55 0.50 -33.44
C LEU A 459 -30.08 -0.42 -34.55
N THR A 460 -30.95 0.08 -35.44
CA THR A 460 -31.40 -0.67 -36.63
C THR A 460 -30.27 -0.91 -37.64
N ARG A 461 -29.15 -0.19 -37.48
CA ARG A 461 -27.95 -0.29 -38.32
C ARG A 461 -26.95 -1.31 -37.79
N PRO A 462 -26.13 -1.90 -38.68
CA PRO A 462 -25.07 -2.79 -38.25
C PRO A 462 -24.08 -2.07 -37.32
N PRO A 463 -23.50 -2.78 -36.32
CA PRO A 463 -22.43 -2.25 -35.47
C PRO A 463 -21.32 -1.59 -36.29
N GLY A 464 -20.83 -0.44 -35.82
CA GLY A 464 -19.84 0.40 -36.52
C GLY A 464 -20.45 1.38 -37.52
N GLN A 465 -21.78 1.39 -37.69
CA GLN A 465 -22.52 2.38 -38.49
C GLN A 465 -23.73 2.95 -37.73
N ARG A 466 -23.73 2.85 -36.39
CA ARG A 466 -24.88 3.17 -35.53
C ARG A 466 -24.91 4.65 -35.13
N LEU A 467 -23.75 5.30 -35.01
CA LEU A 467 -23.64 6.71 -34.70
C LEU A 467 -23.99 7.54 -35.95
N ARG A 468 -25.10 8.27 -35.88
CA ARG A 468 -25.61 9.10 -36.98
C ARG A 468 -25.01 10.49 -36.97
N SER A 469 -24.93 11.08 -35.78
CA SER A 469 -24.36 12.39 -35.58
C SER A 469 -23.69 12.46 -34.20
N LEU A 470 -22.66 13.29 -34.12
CA LEU A 470 -21.96 13.60 -32.88
C LEU A 470 -21.57 15.08 -32.92
N SER A 471 -21.87 15.80 -31.85
CA SER A 471 -21.48 17.20 -31.66
C SER A 471 -20.81 17.38 -30.30
N VAL A 472 -19.90 18.36 -30.19
CA VAL A 472 -19.24 18.79 -28.95
C VAL A 472 -19.43 20.30 -28.83
N GLY A 473 -19.88 20.79 -27.66
CA GLY A 473 -20.17 22.21 -27.45
C GLY A 473 -21.18 22.79 -28.43
N GLY A 474 -22.10 21.97 -28.96
CA GLY A 474 -23.09 22.35 -29.97
C GLY A 474 -22.60 22.34 -31.41
N ASN A 475 -21.31 22.10 -31.67
CA ASN A 475 -20.76 22.05 -33.03
C ASN A 475 -20.55 20.60 -33.49
N PRO A 476 -20.86 20.24 -34.76
CA PRO A 476 -20.56 18.92 -35.29
C PRO A 476 -19.08 18.57 -35.14
N VAL A 477 -18.78 17.31 -34.78
CA VAL A 477 -17.40 16.86 -34.58
C VAL A 477 -16.64 16.84 -35.92
N GLY A 478 -15.69 17.76 -36.06
CA GLY A 478 -14.68 17.70 -37.13
C GLY A 478 -13.70 16.54 -36.89
N ARG A 479 -13.43 15.71 -37.90
CA ARG A 479 -12.62 14.49 -37.75
C ARG A 479 -11.16 14.75 -37.36
N SER A 480 -10.58 15.83 -37.88
CA SER A 480 -9.21 16.27 -37.58
C SER A 480 -9.12 17.23 -36.39
N THR A 481 -10.25 17.71 -35.87
CA THR A 481 -10.27 18.60 -34.69
C THR A 481 -9.77 17.83 -33.47
N ARG A 482 -8.93 18.48 -32.65
CA ARG A 482 -8.46 17.90 -31.39
C ARG A 482 -9.36 18.30 -30.24
N TYR A 483 -9.54 17.39 -29.29
CA TYR A 483 -10.33 17.58 -28.08
C TYR A 483 -9.58 17.01 -26.87
N ARG A 484 -9.69 17.71 -25.75
CA ARG A 484 -9.36 17.17 -24.43
C ARG A 484 -10.51 16.29 -23.98
N LEU A 485 -10.31 14.97 -23.99
CA LEU A 485 -11.28 14.00 -23.52
C LEU A 485 -10.98 13.59 -22.08
N ALA A 486 -11.86 13.95 -21.16
CA ALA A 486 -11.89 13.36 -19.82
C ALA A 486 -12.50 11.95 -19.84
N THR A 487 -11.80 10.95 -19.29
CA THR A 487 -12.28 9.57 -19.23
C THR A 487 -11.69 8.82 -18.03
N SER A 488 -12.04 7.55 -17.84
CA SER A 488 -11.44 6.71 -16.80
C SER A 488 -10.09 6.14 -17.24
N SER A 489 -9.20 5.89 -16.28
CA SER A 489 -7.93 5.17 -16.51
C SER A 489 -8.13 3.83 -17.25
N PHE A 490 -9.22 3.10 -16.95
CA PHE A 490 -9.58 1.85 -17.61
C PHE A 490 -9.88 2.01 -19.12
N LEU A 491 -10.68 3.01 -19.49
CA LEU A 491 -10.97 3.27 -20.91
C LEU A 491 -9.76 3.83 -21.66
N ALA A 492 -8.98 4.68 -21.01
CA ALA A 492 -7.72 5.18 -21.56
C ALA A 492 -6.68 4.08 -21.84
N ALA A 493 -6.79 2.94 -21.16
CA ALA A 493 -5.98 1.75 -21.42
C ALA A 493 -6.58 0.83 -22.51
N GLY A 494 -7.71 1.18 -23.11
CA GLY A 494 -8.39 0.39 -24.13
C GLY A 494 -9.45 -0.59 -23.61
N GLY A 495 -9.84 -0.49 -22.34
CA GLY A 495 -10.83 -1.35 -21.70
C GLY A 495 -12.20 -1.36 -22.40
N ASP A 496 -12.98 -2.42 -22.22
CA ASP A 496 -14.38 -2.59 -22.69
C ASP A 496 -14.61 -2.41 -24.21
N GLY A 497 -13.56 -2.49 -25.03
CA GLY A 497 -13.65 -2.27 -26.48
C GLY A 497 -13.23 -0.87 -26.94
N TYR A 498 -12.72 -0.04 -26.04
CA TYR A 498 -12.23 1.31 -26.35
C TYR A 498 -10.76 1.32 -26.80
N GLY A 499 -10.32 0.28 -27.52
CA GLY A 499 -8.92 0.14 -27.97
C GLY A 499 -8.37 1.33 -28.76
N VAL A 500 -9.25 2.12 -29.40
CA VAL A 500 -8.90 3.38 -30.08
C VAL A 500 -8.28 4.44 -29.15
N LEU A 501 -8.55 4.36 -27.85
CA LEU A 501 -8.01 5.26 -26.84
C LEU A 501 -6.64 4.78 -26.29
N ALA A 502 -6.29 3.52 -26.51
CA ALA A 502 -5.04 2.97 -25.99
C ALA A 502 -3.82 3.63 -26.66
N GLY A 503 -2.84 4.04 -25.85
CA GLY A 503 -1.62 4.69 -26.34
C GLY A 503 -1.79 6.15 -26.75
N VAL A 504 -2.99 6.73 -26.63
CA VAL A 504 -3.19 8.18 -26.83
C VAL A 504 -2.44 8.97 -25.75
N PRO A 505 -1.75 10.08 -26.11
CA PRO A 505 -1.08 10.93 -25.14
C PRO A 505 -2.02 11.42 -24.03
N ARG A 506 -1.57 11.26 -22.78
CA ARG A 506 -2.27 11.74 -21.58
C ARG A 506 -1.80 13.17 -21.26
N LEU A 507 -2.73 14.09 -21.11
CA LEU A 507 -2.49 15.46 -20.63
C LEU A 507 -2.54 15.54 -19.10
N VAL A 508 -3.35 14.68 -18.48
CA VAL A 508 -3.41 14.48 -17.02
C VAL A 508 -3.20 13.00 -16.74
N GLU A 509 -2.17 12.70 -15.95
CA GLU A 509 -1.83 11.33 -15.54
C GLU A 509 -2.56 10.90 -14.25
N ASP A 510 -2.65 9.58 -14.07
CA ASP A 510 -3.35 8.90 -12.97
C ASP A 510 -2.91 9.42 -11.59
N ARG A 511 -1.61 9.67 -11.43
CA ARG A 511 -1.00 10.19 -10.19
C ARG A 511 -1.52 11.57 -9.78
N ASN A 512 -2.01 12.36 -10.74
CA ASN A 512 -2.42 13.75 -10.51
C ASN A 512 -3.94 13.88 -10.35
N SER A 513 -4.67 12.76 -10.29
CA SER A 513 -6.13 12.74 -10.26
C SER A 513 -6.68 11.93 -9.10
N GLU A 514 -7.90 12.28 -8.70
CA GLU A 514 -8.65 11.58 -7.67
C GLU A 514 -9.54 10.49 -8.28
N PHE A 515 -9.96 9.54 -7.44
CA PHE A 515 -10.94 8.54 -7.86
C PHE A 515 -12.23 9.23 -8.30
N ILE A 516 -12.84 8.72 -9.35
CA ILE A 516 -14.10 9.26 -9.88
C ILE A 516 -15.19 9.29 -8.78
N SER A 517 -15.19 8.29 -7.89
CA SER A 517 -16.09 8.22 -6.73
C SER A 517 -15.88 9.36 -5.73
N THR A 518 -14.63 9.82 -5.52
CA THR A 518 -14.32 10.93 -4.62
C THR A 518 -14.79 12.25 -5.20
N GLN A 519 -14.51 12.49 -6.49
CA GLN A 519 -14.97 13.68 -7.20
C GLN A 519 -16.52 13.78 -7.16
N MET A 520 -17.21 12.65 -7.32
CA MET A 520 -18.67 12.59 -7.18
C MET A 520 -19.16 12.90 -5.77
N ILE A 521 -18.53 12.34 -4.73
CA ILE A 521 -18.88 12.63 -3.34
C ILE A 521 -18.76 14.14 -3.07
N ASP A 522 -17.63 14.73 -3.45
CA ASP A 522 -17.36 16.14 -3.19
C ASP A 522 -18.32 17.05 -3.95
N GLN A 523 -18.63 16.73 -5.21
CA GLN A 523 -19.57 17.52 -6.00
C GLN A 523 -20.98 17.50 -5.41
N ILE A 524 -21.48 16.33 -4.98
CA ILE A 524 -22.81 16.22 -4.39
C ILE A 524 -22.85 16.89 -3.01
N ALA A 525 -21.80 16.70 -2.21
CA ALA A 525 -21.73 17.25 -0.85
C ALA A 525 -21.71 18.79 -0.81
N ARG A 526 -21.30 19.47 -1.89
CA ARG A 526 -21.30 20.95 -1.98
C ARG A 526 -22.71 21.54 -1.88
N SER A 527 -23.70 20.93 -2.51
CA SER A 527 -25.10 21.37 -2.46
C SER A 527 -25.90 20.63 -1.39
N GLY A 528 -25.50 19.41 -1.02
CA GLY A 528 -26.30 18.50 -0.20
C GLY A 528 -27.51 17.92 -0.95
N GLU A 529 -27.73 18.35 -2.19
CA GLU A 529 -28.73 17.87 -3.12
C GLU A 529 -28.06 17.26 -4.34
N PHE A 530 -28.54 16.10 -4.75
CA PHE A 530 -28.12 15.44 -5.98
C PHE A 530 -29.25 15.51 -7.00
N VAL A 531 -29.00 16.28 -8.06
CA VAL A 531 -29.98 16.58 -9.13
C VAL A 531 -29.49 15.99 -10.48
N PRO A 532 -29.28 14.66 -10.58
CA PRO A 532 -28.90 14.05 -11.85
C PRO A 532 -30.06 14.24 -12.84
N ARG A 533 -29.74 14.67 -14.06
CA ARG A 533 -30.75 15.00 -15.08
C ARG A 533 -30.49 14.32 -16.41
N LEU A 534 -31.57 13.99 -17.09
CA LEU A 534 -31.58 13.73 -18.53
C LEU A 534 -31.70 15.07 -19.24
N ASP A 535 -30.94 15.28 -20.31
CA ASP A 535 -31.00 16.51 -21.11
C ASP A 535 -30.98 16.25 -22.62
N GLY A 536 -31.29 15.01 -23.01
CA GLY A 536 -31.40 14.60 -24.40
C GLY A 536 -30.06 14.66 -25.12
N ARG A 537 -28.95 14.54 -24.37
CA ARG A 537 -27.62 14.46 -24.98
C ARG A 537 -27.41 13.15 -25.72
N MET A 538 -28.28 12.17 -25.53
CA MET A 538 -28.23 10.93 -26.29
C MET A 538 -29.61 10.44 -26.69
N THR A 539 -29.82 10.26 -27.99
CA THR A 539 -31.04 9.65 -28.53
C THR A 539 -30.70 8.29 -29.13
N VAL A 540 -31.49 7.27 -28.77
CA VAL A 540 -31.30 5.91 -29.24
C VAL A 540 -32.56 5.47 -29.97
N ARG A 541 -32.49 5.42 -31.29
CA ARG A 541 -33.51 4.80 -32.14
C ARG A 541 -33.30 3.28 -32.13
N ARG A 542 -34.37 2.53 -31.95
CA ARG A 542 -34.38 1.07 -31.93
C ARG A 542 -35.20 0.51 -33.07
#